data_AF-A0A0M0LPT3-F1
#
_entry.id   AF-A0A0M0LPT3-F1
#
_cell.length_a   1.000
_cell.length_b   1.000
_cell.length_c   1.000
_cell.angle_alpha   90.00
_cell.angle_beta   90.00
_cell.angle_gamma   90.00
#
_symmetry.space_group_name_H-M   'P 1'
#
loop_
_entity.id
_entity.type
_entity.pdbx_description
1 polymer ?
#
loop_
_entity_poly.entity_id
_entity_poly.type
_entity_poly.pdbx_seq_one_letter_code
_entity_poly.pdbx_strand_id
1 'polypeptide(L)'
;MYLRHDVLPAMLHWQAECAAHPNLWDQNLFKDVLKIGGLKFREQVPEPARSKRLFLGYNGTITIGILPVATYCSGHTYFVQRMPQRMTPPIEPFTVHTTFQYSGAIGKTHRLREAMMWYDEPSYYAPRLSSRTRAQFSHDFPQLSAALSSRAGAPRSAGELQSGGEIQSGAGELQSGSEIQSGAGELQGFLSFDLAVQRHLVRPAGVMDVSSHFALVHPQLTQVRAALLLARRLQRILILPKLVCGLDRFWAPHNGTIPGSDTMLPIDPCPADHVLDLEHMARTLDGTIEGMLREYSFLDNPRAPKELIASRRVLQPPAGLSADALAILSTAEMRSVRVLHFERMPDLYATLPADEGELEQQRMRDWVSIWCCSKPPNPKAAGHVWYDFFWDVIPHTNRHRKLVSGPWEWSFGP
;
A
#
# COMPACT_ATOMS: atom_id res chain seq x y z
N MET A 1 19.95 -17.18 2.45
CA MET A 1 20.46 -18.54 2.73
C MET A 1 21.98 -18.50 2.55
N TYR A 2 22.75 -19.07 3.47
CA TYR A 2 24.21 -19.11 3.36
C TYR A 2 24.60 -20.53 3.01
N LEU A 3 25.28 -20.68 1.88
CA LEU A 3 25.62 -21.96 1.29
C LEU A 3 27.14 -22.15 1.35
N ARG A 4 27.56 -23.29 1.88
CA ARG A 4 28.95 -23.74 1.82
C ARG A 4 29.14 -24.62 0.58
N HIS A 5 30.38 -24.77 0.11
CA HIS A 5 30.69 -25.50 -1.11
C HIS A 5 30.25 -26.97 -1.10
N ASP A 6 30.21 -27.59 0.09
CA ASP A 6 29.72 -28.95 0.33
C ASP A 6 28.25 -29.16 -0.09
N VAL A 7 27.45 -28.09 -0.19
CA VAL A 7 26.04 -28.15 -0.60
C VAL A 7 25.86 -28.31 -2.12
N LEU A 8 26.93 -28.10 -2.91
CA LEU A 8 26.85 -28.01 -4.37
C LEU A 8 26.13 -29.21 -5.03
N PRO A 9 26.40 -30.49 -4.65
CA PRO A 9 25.69 -31.63 -5.23
C PRO A 9 24.17 -31.56 -5.06
N ALA A 10 23.69 -31.10 -3.90
CA ALA A 10 22.25 -30.93 -3.68
C ALA A 10 21.68 -29.74 -4.47
N MET A 11 22.45 -28.66 -4.67
CA MET A 11 22.00 -27.53 -5.49
C MET A 11 21.91 -27.89 -6.96
N LEU A 12 22.85 -28.69 -7.47
CA LEU A 12 22.78 -29.23 -8.84
C LEU A 12 21.59 -30.17 -9.01
N HIS A 13 21.30 -31.01 -8.01
CA HIS A 13 20.10 -31.85 -8.00
C HIS A 13 18.83 -30.98 -8.00
N TRP A 14 18.74 -29.98 -7.12
CA TRP A 14 17.61 -29.05 -7.09
C TRP A 14 17.43 -28.30 -8.43
N GLN A 15 18.52 -27.86 -9.06
CA GLN A 15 18.45 -27.22 -10.37
C GLN A 15 17.90 -28.17 -11.44
N ALA A 16 18.31 -29.44 -11.43
CA ALA A 16 17.78 -30.46 -12.34
C ALA A 16 16.28 -30.72 -12.10
N GLU A 17 15.84 -30.77 -10.84
CA GLU A 17 14.42 -30.89 -10.49
C GLU A 17 13.60 -29.69 -10.98
N CYS A 18 14.12 -28.46 -10.81
CA CYS A 18 13.46 -27.26 -11.33
C CYS A 18 13.35 -27.30 -12.86
N ALA A 19 14.37 -27.78 -13.56
CA ALA A 19 14.35 -27.90 -15.02
C ALA A 19 13.37 -28.99 -15.50
N ALA A 20 13.28 -30.11 -14.78
CA ALA A 20 12.36 -31.20 -15.09
C ALA A 20 10.90 -30.84 -14.74
N HIS A 21 10.69 -29.97 -13.76
CA HIS A 21 9.38 -29.61 -13.24
C HIS A 21 9.14 -28.08 -13.23
N PRO A 22 9.09 -27.43 -14.41
CA PRO A 22 9.03 -25.97 -14.52
C PRO A 22 7.75 -25.34 -13.93
N ASN A 23 6.70 -26.14 -13.74
CA ASN A 23 5.42 -25.68 -13.18
C ASN A 23 5.33 -25.85 -11.65
N LEU A 24 6.31 -26.50 -11.02
CA LEU A 24 6.33 -26.66 -9.57
C LEU A 24 7.08 -25.50 -8.92
N TRP A 25 6.60 -25.11 -7.74
CA TRP A 25 7.24 -24.05 -6.98
C TRP A 25 8.62 -24.49 -6.51
N ASP A 26 9.65 -23.76 -6.94
CA ASP A 26 11.06 -24.00 -6.67
C ASP A 26 11.36 -24.20 -5.18
N GLN A 27 10.69 -23.48 -4.28
CA GLN A 27 10.83 -23.63 -2.83
C GLN A 27 10.37 -25.00 -2.31
N ASN A 28 9.33 -25.59 -2.92
CA ASN A 28 8.90 -26.95 -2.58
C ASN A 28 9.93 -27.97 -3.03
N LEU A 29 10.40 -27.85 -4.27
CA LEU A 29 11.46 -28.72 -4.81
C LEU A 29 12.74 -28.62 -3.97
N PHE A 30 13.14 -27.42 -3.58
CA PHE A 30 14.29 -27.18 -2.72
C PHE A 30 14.17 -27.94 -1.40
N LYS A 31 13.01 -27.82 -0.74
CA LYS A 31 12.69 -28.53 0.50
C LYS A 31 12.73 -30.05 0.31
N ASP A 32 12.21 -30.55 -0.80
CA ASP A 32 12.11 -31.99 -1.05
C ASP A 32 13.48 -32.60 -1.35
N VAL A 33 14.32 -31.91 -2.13
CA VAL A 33 15.72 -32.30 -2.36
C VAL A 33 16.50 -32.36 -1.05
N LEU A 34 16.41 -31.34 -0.19
CA LEU A 34 17.11 -31.37 1.11
C LEU A 34 16.63 -32.49 2.05
N LYS A 35 15.43 -33.04 1.82
CA LYS A 35 14.84 -34.14 2.60
C LYS A 35 15.16 -35.53 2.06
N ILE A 36 15.81 -35.66 0.90
CA ILE A 36 16.22 -36.96 0.35
C ILE A 36 17.03 -37.72 1.41
N GLY A 37 16.69 -39.00 1.63
CA GLY A 37 17.32 -39.84 2.66
C GLY A 37 16.84 -39.57 4.10
N GLY A 38 15.85 -38.70 4.28
CA GLY A 38 15.30 -38.30 5.58
C GLY A 38 16.15 -37.26 6.32
N LEU A 39 15.49 -36.37 7.06
CA LEU A 39 16.17 -35.42 7.94
C LEU A 39 16.60 -36.12 9.23
N LYS A 40 17.87 -35.95 9.62
CA LYS A 40 18.43 -36.52 10.85
C LYS A 40 18.60 -35.45 11.91
N PHE A 41 17.91 -35.60 13.04
CA PHE A 41 17.89 -34.60 14.11
C PHE A 41 18.67 -35.08 15.35
N ARG A 42 19.26 -34.12 16.07
CA ARG A 42 19.87 -34.19 17.41
C ARG A 42 20.63 -35.49 17.75
N GLU A 43 19.92 -36.56 18.10
CA GLU A 43 20.50 -37.85 18.50
C GLU A 43 21.23 -38.53 17.33
N GLN A 44 20.71 -38.34 16.12
CA GLN A 44 21.24 -38.91 14.88
C GLN A 44 22.36 -38.07 14.25
N VAL A 45 22.72 -36.93 14.87
CA VAL A 45 23.78 -36.03 14.39
C VAL A 45 25.08 -36.31 15.16
N PRO A 46 26.20 -36.63 14.48
CA PRO A 46 27.51 -36.82 15.12
C PRO A 46 28.07 -35.53 15.78
N GLU A 47 28.87 -35.68 16.83
CA GLU A 47 29.65 -34.57 17.40
C GLU A 47 30.74 -34.08 16.42
N PRO A 48 31.09 -32.78 16.38
CA PRO A 48 30.63 -31.68 17.25
C PRO A 48 29.36 -30.97 16.76
N ALA A 49 28.72 -31.46 15.70
CA ALA A 49 27.54 -30.82 15.08
C ALA A 49 26.24 -31.05 15.88
N ARG A 50 26.29 -31.75 17.01
CA ARG A 50 25.11 -32.00 17.84
C ARG A 50 24.65 -30.71 18.52
N SER A 51 23.65 -30.07 17.94
CA SER A 51 23.01 -28.86 18.46
C SER A 51 21.50 -28.93 18.24
N LYS A 52 20.70 -28.29 19.10
CA LYS A 52 19.25 -28.16 18.89
C LYS A 52 18.89 -27.40 17.60
N ARG A 53 19.86 -26.69 17.00
CA ARG A 53 19.68 -25.87 15.79
C ARG A 53 20.36 -26.46 14.56
N LEU A 54 21.02 -27.62 14.67
CA LEU A 54 21.69 -28.28 13.56
C LEU A 54 21.03 -29.64 13.29
N PHE A 55 20.85 -29.97 12.02
CA PHE A 55 20.36 -31.27 11.56
C PHE A 55 20.97 -31.63 10.22
N LEU A 56 20.93 -32.90 9.84
CA LEU A 56 21.47 -33.35 8.54
C LEU A 56 20.36 -33.56 7.52
N GLY A 57 20.61 -33.15 6.28
CA GLY A 57 19.76 -33.39 5.11
C GLY A 57 20.55 -34.01 3.96
N TYR A 58 19.85 -34.31 2.87
CA TYR A 58 20.41 -34.88 1.62
C TYR A 58 21.32 -36.10 1.88
N ASN A 59 20.70 -37.24 2.22
CA ASN A 59 21.36 -38.48 2.62
C ASN A 59 22.35 -38.34 3.80
N GLY A 60 22.19 -37.28 4.60
CA GLY A 60 23.06 -36.97 5.73
C GLY A 60 24.39 -36.29 5.35
N THR A 61 24.54 -35.84 4.10
CA THR A 61 25.78 -35.22 3.61
C THR A 61 25.84 -33.72 3.85
N ILE A 62 24.69 -33.07 4.08
CA ILE A 62 24.60 -31.62 4.30
C ILE A 62 24.19 -31.33 5.74
N THR A 63 24.92 -30.43 6.40
CA THR A 63 24.51 -29.87 7.69
C THR A 63 23.66 -28.62 7.46
N ILE A 64 22.45 -28.61 8.02
CA ILE A 64 21.49 -27.51 7.93
C ILE A 64 21.36 -26.85 9.29
N GLY A 65 21.45 -25.52 9.33
CA GLY A 65 21.35 -24.73 10.54
C GLY A 65 20.12 -23.81 10.57
N ILE A 66 19.45 -23.77 11.72
CA ILE A 66 18.37 -22.80 11.99
C ILE A 66 19.00 -21.49 12.48
N LEU A 67 18.81 -20.44 11.69
CA LEU A 67 19.30 -19.10 12.00
C LEU A 67 18.34 -18.37 12.96
N PRO A 68 18.86 -17.53 13.89
CA PRO A 68 18.02 -16.81 14.84
C PRO A 68 17.21 -15.71 14.13
N VAL A 69 15.90 -15.69 14.36
CA VAL A 69 14.97 -14.77 13.69
C VAL A 69 15.17 -13.30 14.07
N ALA A 70 15.92 -13.00 15.14
CA ALA A 70 16.28 -11.64 15.52
C ALA A 70 17.38 -11.03 14.62
N THR A 71 18.25 -11.85 14.02
CA THR A 71 19.29 -11.37 13.10
C THR A 71 19.03 -11.77 11.64
N TYR A 72 18.17 -12.76 11.41
CA TYR A 72 17.71 -13.21 10.09
C TYR A 72 16.19 -13.14 10.04
N CYS A 73 15.67 -11.92 9.97
CA CYS A 73 14.27 -11.65 10.20
C CYS A 73 13.39 -12.11 9.04
N SER A 74 12.22 -12.67 9.35
CA SER A 74 11.08 -12.60 8.44
C SER A 74 10.49 -11.18 8.43
N GLY A 75 9.66 -10.87 7.45
CA GLY A 75 8.95 -9.60 7.38
C GLY A 75 8.08 -9.38 8.61
N HIS A 76 7.32 -10.39 9.03
CA HIS A 76 6.54 -10.30 10.27
C HIS A 76 7.40 -10.02 11.52
N THR A 77 8.56 -10.67 11.65
CA THR A 77 9.47 -10.47 12.80
C THR A 77 10.04 -9.05 12.84
N TYR A 78 10.37 -8.49 11.68
CA TYR A 78 10.97 -7.16 11.58
C TYR A 78 9.94 -6.02 11.61
N PHE A 79 8.90 -6.10 10.78
CA PHE A 79 7.96 -5.00 10.56
C PHE A 79 6.77 -5.01 11.53
N VAL A 80 6.32 -6.18 12.01
CA VAL A 80 5.14 -6.29 12.89
C VAL A 80 5.56 -6.48 14.35
N GLN A 81 6.33 -7.53 14.64
CA GLN A 81 6.80 -7.78 16.01
C GLN A 81 7.83 -6.76 16.48
N ARG A 82 8.56 -6.16 15.53
CA ARG A 82 9.70 -5.25 15.77
C ARG A 82 10.72 -5.86 16.72
N MET A 83 10.93 -7.18 16.59
CA MET A 83 11.74 -7.97 17.52
C MET A 83 13.17 -7.44 17.65
N PRO A 84 13.96 -7.26 16.56
CA PRO A 84 15.33 -6.73 16.69
C PRO A 84 15.38 -5.34 17.34
N GLN A 85 14.39 -4.48 17.05
CA GLN A 85 14.31 -3.12 17.60
C GLN A 85 13.95 -3.10 19.09
N ARG A 86 13.28 -4.15 19.58
CA ARG A 86 12.89 -4.30 21.00
C ARG A 86 13.91 -5.03 21.85
N MET A 87 14.91 -5.66 21.24
CA MET A 87 15.98 -6.28 22.01
C MET A 87 16.76 -5.24 22.82
N THR A 88 17.38 -5.68 23.91
CA THR A 88 18.18 -4.81 24.78
C THR A 88 19.60 -5.37 24.89
N PRO A 89 20.59 -4.76 24.21
CA PRO A 89 20.46 -3.62 23.28
C PRO A 89 19.74 -4.01 21.97
N PRO A 90 19.20 -3.04 21.19
CA PRO A 90 18.65 -3.32 19.87
C PRO A 90 19.68 -3.99 18.97
N ILE A 91 19.24 -4.91 18.12
CA ILE A 91 20.11 -5.66 17.22
C ILE A 91 19.90 -5.19 15.79
N GLU A 92 20.98 -4.90 15.08
CA GLU A 92 20.94 -4.71 13.64
C GLU A 92 20.89 -6.08 12.94
N PRO A 93 19.81 -6.41 12.21
CA PRO A 93 19.71 -7.71 11.55
C PRO A 93 20.62 -7.77 10.32
N PHE A 94 21.20 -8.95 10.05
CA PHE A 94 21.97 -9.21 8.84
C PHE A 94 21.09 -9.25 7.58
N THR A 95 19.83 -9.66 7.72
CA THR A 95 18.88 -9.70 6.60
C THR A 95 17.46 -9.54 7.11
N VAL A 96 16.62 -8.93 6.27
CA VAL A 96 15.17 -8.91 6.42
C VAL A 96 14.56 -9.56 5.17
N HIS A 97 14.03 -10.75 5.32
CA HIS A 97 13.37 -11.46 4.23
C HIS A 97 11.87 -11.17 4.25
N THR A 98 11.37 -10.55 3.18
CA THR A 98 10.00 -10.10 2.97
C THR A 98 8.98 -11.23 2.80
N THR A 99 8.85 -12.05 3.85
CA THR A 99 7.91 -13.14 4.06
C THR A 99 6.93 -12.77 5.15
N PHE A 100 5.76 -13.44 5.19
CA PHE A 100 4.67 -13.08 6.09
C PHE A 100 4.22 -11.62 5.90
N GLN A 101 4.08 -11.21 4.64
CA GLN A 101 3.63 -9.88 4.21
C GLN A 101 2.59 -10.05 3.11
N TYR A 102 1.76 -9.03 2.92
CA TYR A 102 0.62 -9.04 2.03
C TYR A 102 0.86 -8.18 0.79
N SER A 103 -0.07 -8.25 -0.16
CA SER A 103 -0.07 -7.45 -1.39
C SER A 103 1.18 -7.61 -2.29
N GLY A 104 1.65 -8.84 -2.45
CA GLY A 104 2.65 -9.19 -3.46
C GLY A 104 3.94 -8.38 -3.39
N ALA A 105 4.54 -8.07 -4.55
CA ALA A 105 5.74 -7.24 -4.61
C ALA A 105 5.50 -5.81 -4.14
N ILE A 106 4.31 -5.25 -4.43
CA ILE A 106 3.94 -3.88 -4.09
C ILE A 106 3.95 -3.66 -2.57
N GLY A 107 3.30 -4.53 -1.81
CA GLY A 107 3.27 -4.46 -0.35
C GLY A 107 4.65 -4.70 0.26
N LYS A 108 5.44 -5.64 -0.28
CA LYS A 108 6.82 -5.88 0.18
C LYS A 108 7.72 -4.66 0.00
N THR A 109 7.67 -4.01 -1.16
CA THR A 109 8.41 -2.77 -1.40
C THR A 109 7.92 -1.65 -0.50
N HIS A 110 6.61 -1.50 -0.32
CA HIS A 110 6.03 -0.51 0.59
C HIS A 110 6.54 -0.69 2.02
N ARG A 111 6.63 -1.92 2.53
CA ARG A 111 7.19 -2.24 3.86
C ARG A 111 8.66 -1.87 4.00
N LEU A 112 9.46 -2.15 2.97
CA LEU A 112 10.86 -1.78 2.97
C LEU A 112 11.03 -0.26 2.96
N ARG A 113 10.15 0.49 2.26
CA ARG A 113 10.13 1.95 2.32
C ARG A 113 9.69 2.48 3.69
N GLU A 114 8.65 1.91 4.28
CA GLU A 114 8.21 2.23 5.66
C GLU A 114 9.37 2.14 6.65
N ALA A 115 10.20 1.10 6.51
CA ALA A 115 11.39 0.87 7.33
C ALA A 115 12.68 1.57 6.87
N MET A 116 12.63 2.40 5.83
CA MET A 116 13.80 3.07 5.23
C MET A 116 14.89 2.12 4.70
N MET A 117 14.52 0.88 4.36
CA MET A 117 15.41 -0.16 3.83
C MET A 117 15.39 -0.28 2.30
N TRP A 118 14.45 0.39 1.63
CA TRP A 118 14.39 0.41 0.17
C TRP A 118 15.10 1.65 -0.38
N TYR A 119 16.02 1.47 -1.32
CA TYR A 119 16.64 2.58 -2.03
C TYR A 119 15.73 3.01 -3.19
N ASP A 120 15.38 4.29 -3.18
CA ASP A 120 14.64 4.96 -4.25
C ASP A 120 15.52 6.04 -4.88
N GLU A 121 15.45 6.13 -6.20
CA GLU A 121 16.06 7.22 -6.95
C GLU A 121 15.43 8.57 -6.60
N PRO A 122 16.13 9.71 -6.80
CA PRO A 122 15.60 11.04 -6.49
C PRO A 122 14.24 11.35 -7.15
N SER A 123 13.93 10.73 -8.29
CA SER A 123 12.65 10.87 -8.99
C SER A 123 11.44 10.42 -8.16
N TYR A 124 11.62 9.50 -7.22
CA TYR A 124 10.54 9.03 -6.33
C TYR A 124 9.97 10.14 -5.44
N TYR A 125 10.83 11.11 -5.08
CA TYR A 125 10.48 12.27 -4.27
C TYR A 125 9.96 13.46 -5.10
N ALA A 126 9.88 13.31 -6.42
CA ALA A 126 9.25 14.27 -7.30
C ALA A 126 7.79 13.87 -7.59
N PRO A 127 6.84 14.83 -7.63
CA PRO A 127 5.46 14.55 -8.00
C PRO A 127 5.34 14.38 -9.52
N ARG A 128 5.75 13.24 -10.07
CA ARG A 128 5.61 12.93 -11.50
C ARG A 128 4.61 11.79 -11.70
N LEU A 129 3.62 11.99 -12.58
CA LEU A 129 2.80 10.89 -13.11
C LEU A 129 3.62 10.13 -14.15
N SER A 130 3.37 8.83 -14.24
CA SER A 130 3.63 8.13 -15.50
C SER A 130 2.74 8.73 -16.61
N SER A 131 3.21 8.71 -17.86
CA SER A 131 2.50 9.28 -19.00
C SER A 131 1.09 8.71 -19.24
N ARG A 132 0.78 7.51 -18.72
CA ARG A 132 -0.54 6.86 -18.86
C ARG A 132 -1.50 7.15 -17.71
N THR A 133 -1.02 7.21 -16.47
CA THR A 133 -1.83 7.64 -15.33
C THR A 133 -2.41 9.05 -15.57
N ARG A 134 -1.67 9.91 -16.29
CA ARG A 134 -2.12 11.22 -16.80
C ARG A 134 -3.45 11.15 -17.57
N ALA A 135 -3.65 10.14 -18.42
CA ALA A 135 -4.87 10.02 -19.24
C ALA A 135 -6.10 9.63 -18.41
N GLN A 136 -5.93 8.81 -17.37
CA GLN A 136 -7.02 8.36 -16.51
C GLN A 136 -7.53 9.48 -15.58
N PHE A 137 -6.62 10.28 -14.99
CA PHE A 137 -7.00 11.45 -14.20
C PHE A 137 -7.73 12.51 -15.03
N SER A 138 -7.34 12.71 -16.29
CA SER A 138 -8.00 13.66 -17.20
C SER A 138 -9.39 13.20 -17.66
N HIS A 139 -9.62 11.89 -17.78
CA HIS A 139 -10.92 11.34 -18.18
C HIS A 139 -11.95 11.41 -17.05
N ASP A 140 -11.53 11.21 -15.80
CA ASP A 140 -12.43 11.13 -14.64
C ASP A 140 -12.96 12.50 -14.15
N PHE A 141 -12.34 13.62 -14.54
CA PHE A 141 -12.77 14.96 -14.14
C PHE A 141 -12.68 16.01 -15.26
N PRO A 142 -13.65 16.04 -16.18
CA PRO A 142 -13.69 17.06 -17.23
C PRO A 142 -13.86 18.50 -16.66
N GLN A 143 -14.57 18.63 -15.54
CA GLN A 143 -15.16 19.90 -15.12
C GLN A 143 -14.17 20.86 -14.41
N LEU A 144 -13.12 20.35 -13.76
CA LEU A 144 -12.12 21.21 -13.11
C LEU A 144 -11.24 21.93 -14.13
N SER A 145 -10.93 21.31 -15.27
CA SER A 145 -10.16 21.98 -16.34
C SER A 145 -10.98 23.04 -17.08
N ALA A 146 -12.28 22.77 -17.28
CA ALA A 146 -13.20 23.67 -18.00
C ALA A 146 -13.55 24.92 -17.18
N ALA A 147 -13.78 24.78 -15.87
CA ALA A 147 -14.10 25.90 -14.98
C ALA A 147 -12.92 26.86 -14.75
N LEU A 148 -11.68 26.38 -14.88
CA LEU A 148 -10.47 27.19 -14.77
C LEU A 148 -10.12 27.92 -16.08
N SER A 149 -10.52 27.36 -17.22
CA SER A 149 -10.27 27.96 -18.54
C SER A 149 -11.26 29.08 -18.85
N SER A 150 -12.49 29.02 -18.35
CA SER A 150 -13.53 30.02 -18.65
C SER A 150 -13.41 31.35 -17.87
N ARG A 151 -12.51 31.44 -16.88
CA ARG A 151 -12.23 32.71 -16.16
C ARG A 151 -11.04 33.49 -16.71
N ALA A 152 -10.37 32.99 -17.75
CA ALA A 152 -9.28 33.67 -18.44
C ALA A 152 -9.71 34.05 -19.87
N GLY A 153 -10.35 35.20 -20.03
CA GLY A 153 -10.42 35.89 -21.32
C GLY A 153 -11.81 36.14 -21.89
N ALA A 154 -12.33 37.34 -21.66
CA ALA A 154 -13.14 38.09 -22.62
C ALA A 154 -12.60 39.53 -22.60
N PRO A 155 -12.52 40.26 -23.74
CA PRO A 155 -13.70 40.52 -24.58
C PRO A 155 -13.51 40.46 -26.12
N ARG A 156 -14.66 40.20 -26.78
CA ARG A 156 -15.23 40.73 -28.06
C ARG A 156 -14.30 41.12 -29.23
N SER A 157 -14.56 40.62 -30.45
CA SER A 157 -15.44 41.25 -31.47
C SER A 157 -15.47 40.47 -32.81
N ALA A 158 -16.52 40.75 -33.59
CA ALA A 158 -16.96 40.10 -34.84
C ALA A 158 -16.01 40.20 -36.05
N GLY A 159 -16.22 39.32 -37.04
CA GLY A 159 -15.65 39.43 -38.39
C GLY A 159 -15.83 38.16 -39.22
N GLU A 160 -16.57 38.29 -40.31
CA GLU A 160 -17.09 37.26 -41.22
C GLU A 160 -16.12 36.74 -42.30
N LEU A 161 -16.51 35.58 -42.86
CA LEU A 161 -16.45 35.14 -44.27
C LEU A 161 -15.15 34.57 -44.94
N GLN A 162 -15.36 33.35 -45.45
CA GLN A 162 -15.07 32.82 -46.81
C GLN A 162 -13.73 32.15 -47.22
N SER A 163 -13.88 30.85 -47.51
CA SER A 163 -13.53 30.09 -48.74
C SER A 163 -12.09 30.00 -49.28
N GLY A 164 -11.70 28.74 -49.59
CA GLY A 164 -11.06 28.39 -50.87
C GLY A 164 -9.72 27.65 -50.80
N GLY A 165 -9.68 26.46 -51.42
CA GLY A 165 -8.62 26.14 -52.39
C GLY A 165 -7.36 25.39 -51.96
N GLU A 166 -7.33 24.10 -52.32
CA GLU A 166 -6.23 23.39 -52.99
C GLU A 166 -4.99 22.87 -52.25
N ILE A 167 -4.64 21.66 -52.72
CA ILE A 167 -3.56 20.76 -52.32
C ILE A 167 -2.34 21.07 -53.19
N GLN A 168 -1.15 21.18 -52.58
CA GLN A 168 0.09 20.79 -53.26
C GLN A 168 1.18 20.38 -52.27
N SER A 169 1.87 19.33 -52.68
CA SER A 169 2.97 18.61 -52.04
C SER A 169 4.30 19.38 -52.09
N GLY A 170 5.05 19.38 -50.99
CA GLY A 170 6.44 19.82 -50.96
C GLY A 170 7.13 19.35 -49.68
N ALA A 171 8.08 18.42 -49.80
CA ALA A 171 8.97 18.02 -48.73
C ALA A 171 10.01 19.13 -48.48
N GLY A 172 10.14 19.58 -47.23
CA GLY A 172 11.14 20.57 -46.83
C GLY A 172 11.11 20.83 -45.32
N GLU A 173 12.20 20.40 -44.67
CA GLU A 173 12.80 20.97 -43.44
C GLU A 173 11.90 21.21 -42.21
N LEU A 174 12.04 20.33 -41.21
CA LEU A 174 11.58 20.58 -39.84
C LEU A 174 12.35 21.76 -39.23
N GLN A 175 11.81 22.97 -39.36
CA GLN A 175 12.11 24.07 -38.46
C GLN A 175 11.16 24.07 -37.26
N SER A 176 11.77 24.31 -36.10
CA SER A 176 11.22 24.66 -34.79
C SER A 176 9.74 25.07 -34.77
N GLY A 177 8.89 24.15 -34.31
CA GLY A 177 7.51 24.40 -33.93
C GLY A 177 7.40 24.62 -32.42
N SER A 178 6.81 25.76 -32.07
CA SER A 178 6.52 26.28 -30.74
C SER A 178 6.03 25.27 -29.71
N GLU A 179 6.58 25.37 -28.50
CA GLU A 179 6.02 24.82 -27.28
C GLU A 179 4.58 25.31 -27.09
N ILE A 180 3.60 24.48 -27.43
CA ILE A 180 2.26 24.60 -26.87
C ILE A 180 2.35 24.03 -25.44
N GLN A 181 2.60 24.92 -24.48
CA GLN A 181 2.51 24.64 -23.05
C GLN A 181 1.06 24.24 -22.71
N SER A 182 0.77 22.96 -22.79
CA SER A 182 -0.43 22.36 -22.22
C SER A 182 -0.17 22.07 -20.73
N GLY A 183 -0.42 23.08 -19.88
CA GLY A 183 -0.31 23.01 -18.41
C GLY A 183 -1.33 22.09 -17.72
N ALA A 184 -1.74 21.00 -18.37
CA ALA A 184 -2.65 19.97 -17.84
C ALA A 184 -1.90 18.63 -17.82
N GLY A 185 -1.22 18.30 -16.72
CA GLY A 185 -0.57 16.99 -16.61
C GLY A 185 0.48 16.75 -15.53
N GLU A 186 0.91 17.74 -14.77
CA GLU A 186 1.86 17.53 -13.66
C GLU A 186 1.10 17.38 -12.34
N LEU A 187 1.43 16.35 -11.54
CA LEU A 187 0.93 16.28 -10.17
C LEU A 187 1.44 17.50 -9.42
N GLN A 188 0.55 18.11 -8.65
CA GLN A 188 0.79 19.40 -8.01
C GLN A 188 1.56 19.24 -6.69
N GLY A 189 1.97 18.01 -6.34
CA GLY A 189 2.73 17.69 -5.13
C GLY A 189 2.13 16.52 -4.35
N PHE A 190 2.33 16.56 -3.05
CA PHE A 190 1.88 15.58 -2.07
C PHE A 190 0.83 16.18 -1.14
N LEU A 191 -0.02 15.31 -0.61
CA LEU A 191 -0.99 15.60 0.43
C LEU A 191 -0.71 14.69 1.62
N SER A 192 -0.67 15.23 2.82
CA SER A 192 -0.55 14.47 4.07
C SER A 192 -1.57 14.98 5.07
N PHE A 193 -1.85 14.20 6.11
CA PHE A 193 -2.73 14.64 7.19
C PHE A 193 -2.41 13.95 8.51
N ASP A 194 -2.80 14.58 9.61
CA ASP A 194 -2.76 13.97 10.94
C ASP A 194 -4.00 13.09 11.14
N LEU A 195 -3.75 11.79 11.38
CA LEU A 195 -4.81 10.81 11.59
C LEU A 195 -5.39 10.91 13.00
N ALA A 196 -6.70 11.11 13.08
CA ALA A 196 -7.41 11.04 14.34
C ALA A 196 -7.66 9.58 14.73
N VAL A 197 -6.93 9.08 15.73
CA VAL A 197 -7.14 7.74 16.32
C VAL A 197 -7.89 7.88 17.63
N GLN A 198 -9.02 7.18 17.77
CA GLN A 198 -9.82 7.19 18.99
C GLN A 198 -9.11 6.41 20.09
N ARG A 199 -8.46 7.13 21.02
CA ARG A 199 -7.60 6.53 22.07
C ARG A 199 -8.29 5.45 22.91
N HIS A 200 -9.59 5.60 23.17
CA HIS A 200 -10.36 4.62 23.95
C HIS A 200 -10.59 3.29 23.19
N LEU A 201 -10.48 3.27 21.86
CA LEU A 201 -10.57 2.07 21.04
C LEU A 201 -9.22 1.36 20.87
N VAL A 202 -8.11 2.07 21.07
CA VAL A 202 -6.75 1.48 21.03
C VAL A 202 -6.55 0.48 22.17
N ARG A 203 -7.19 0.75 23.32
CA ARG A 203 -7.23 -0.13 24.50
C ARG A 203 -8.69 -0.21 24.98
N PRO A 204 -9.53 -1.04 24.34
CA PRO A 204 -10.94 -1.13 24.69
C PRO A 204 -11.13 -1.63 26.13
N ALA A 205 -12.30 -1.35 26.71
CA ALA A 205 -12.70 -1.96 27.98
C ALA A 205 -12.88 -3.47 27.78
N GLY A 206 -11.89 -4.27 28.22
CA GLY A 206 -11.85 -5.72 28.00
C GLY A 206 -10.68 -6.14 27.11
N VAL A 207 -10.83 -7.30 26.47
CA VAL A 207 -9.81 -7.84 25.54
C VAL A 207 -10.13 -7.35 24.13
N MET A 208 -9.10 -6.94 23.39
CA MET A 208 -9.24 -6.66 21.96
C MET A 208 -9.75 -7.90 21.23
N ASP A 209 -10.92 -7.79 20.64
CA ASP A 209 -11.62 -8.83 19.87
C ASP A 209 -11.84 -8.35 18.42
N VAL A 210 -12.52 -9.17 17.62
CA VAL A 210 -12.81 -8.82 16.22
C VAL A 210 -13.63 -7.52 16.14
N SER A 211 -14.70 -7.40 16.93
CA SER A 211 -15.57 -6.22 16.89
C SER A 211 -14.80 -4.93 17.21
N SER A 212 -14.04 -4.92 18.30
CA SER A 212 -13.23 -3.77 18.73
C SER A 212 -12.06 -3.46 17.79
N HIS A 213 -11.48 -4.47 17.14
CA HIS A 213 -10.49 -4.27 16.08
C HIS A 213 -11.06 -3.47 14.91
N PHE A 214 -12.22 -3.86 14.38
CA PHE A 214 -12.85 -3.15 13.27
C PHE A 214 -13.37 -1.78 13.70
N ALA A 215 -13.91 -1.65 14.92
CA ALA A 215 -14.29 -0.35 15.49
C ALA A 215 -13.08 0.62 15.58
N LEU A 216 -11.88 0.12 15.86
CA LEU A 216 -10.65 0.92 15.84
C LEU A 216 -10.20 1.30 14.43
N VAL A 217 -10.23 0.36 13.48
CA VAL A 217 -9.65 0.55 12.13
C VAL A 217 -10.57 1.33 11.19
N HIS A 218 -11.87 1.05 11.18
CA HIS A 218 -12.81 1.64 10.22
C HIS A 218 -12.88 3.18 10.24
N PRO A 219 -12.91 3.86 11.40
CA PRO A 219 -12.83 5.34 11.43
C PRO A 219 -11.53 5.90 10.85
N GLN A 220 -10.42 5.14 10.88
CA GLN A 220 -9.18 5.53 10.22
C GLN A 220 -9.31 5.38 8.70
N LEU A 221 -9.97 4.31 8.22
CA LEU A 221 -10.23 4.10 6.80
C LEU A 221 -11.17 5.16 6.22
N THR A 222 -12.17 5.66 6.96
CA THR A 222 -12.99 6.82 6.56
C THR A 222 -12.12 8.06 6.29
N GLN A 223 -11.12 8.33 7.13
CA GLN A 223 -10.19 9.45 6.95
C GLN A 223 -9.28 9.24 5.74
N VAL A 224 -8.77 8.02 5.53
CA VAL A 224 -7.97 7.67 4.35
C VAL A 224 -8.80 7.80 3.06
N ARG A 225 -10.07 7.36 3.06
CA ARG A 225 -11.01 7.55 1.94
C ARG A 225 -11.16 9.02 1.60
N ALA A 226 -11.46 9.86 2.59
CA ALA A 226 -11.60 11.30 2.40
C ALA A 226 -10.29 11.95 1.87
N ALA A 227 -9.14 11.54 2.39
CA ALA A 227 -7.84 12.03 1.94
C ALA A 227 -7.51 11.63 0.49
N LEU A 228 -7.86 10.40 0.08
CA LEU A 228 -7.72 9.92 -1.30
C LEU A 228 -8.58 10.75 -2.27
N LEU A 229 -9.82 11.05 -1.88
CA LEU A 229 -10.71 11.90 -2.68
C LEU A 229 -10.15 13.32 -2.83
N LEU A 230 -9.70 13.93 -1.73
CA LEU A 230 -9.11 15.27 -1.76
C LEU A 230 -7.81 15.30 -2.57
N ALA A 231 -6.93 14.32 -2.38
CA ALA A 231 -5.68 14.19 -3.13
C ALA A 231 -5.96 14.08 -4.62
N ARG A 232 -6.96 13.28 -5.02
CA ARG A 232 -7.36 13.16 -6.43
C ARG A 232 -7.92 14.48 -6.99
N ARG A 233 -8.77 15.21 -6.25
CA ARG A 233 -9.30 16.53 -6.70
C ARG A 233 -8.21 17.57 -6.88
N LEU A 234 -7.19 17.55 -6.03
CA LEU A 234 -6.05 18.47 -6.09
C LEU A 234 -4.91 17.95 -6.97
N GLN A 235 -5.06 16.79 -7.60
CA GLN A 235 -4.01 16.13 -8.39
C GLN A 235 -2.70 15.99 -7.60
N ARG A 236 -2.78 15.43 -6.40
CA ARG A 236 -1.67 15.19 -5.48
C ARG A 236 -1.57 13.72 -5.11
N ILE A 237 -0.37 13.30 -4.73
CA ILE A 237 -0.12 11.95 -4.19
C ILE A 237 -0.40 11.99 -2.69
N LEU A 238 -1.20 11.06 -2.18
CA LEU A 238 -1.44 10.94 -0.74
C LEU A 238 -0.25 10.27 -0.06
N ILE A 239 0.32 10.90 0.95
CA ILE A 239 1.21 10.27 1.92
C ILE A 239 0.31 9.67 3.00
N LEU A 240 0.32 8.34 3.12
CA LEU A 240 -0.48 7.64 4.12
C LEU A 240 -0.09 8.09 5.54
N PRO A 241 -1.04 8.19 6.48
CA PRO A 241 -0.70 8.39 7.88
C PRO A 241 -0.19 7.09 8.52
N LYS A 242 0.37 7.20 9.72
CA LYS A 242 0.62 6.04 10.59
C LYS A 242 -0.72 5.48 11.09
N LEU A 243 -1.13 4.34 10.55
CA LEU A 243 -2.34 3.64 10.96
C LEU A 243 -2.10 2.88 12.28
N VAL A 244 -3.17 2.45 12.95
CA VAL A 244 -3.10 1.62 14.17
C VAL A 244 -4.09 0.46 14.06
N CYS A 245 -3.64 -0.75 14.39
CA CYS A 245 -4.44 -1.97 14.28
C CYS A 245 -4.51 -2.67 15.63
N GLY A 246 -5.69 -3.13 16.00
CA GLY A 246 -5.89 -3.79 17.30
C GLY A 246 -5.33 -5.21 17.34
N LEU A 247 -5.32 -5.89 16.20
CA LEU A 247 -4.99 -7.30 16.04
C LEU A 247 -4.06 -7.47 14.84
N ASP A 248 -3.28 -8.55 14.88
CA ASP A 248 -2.42 -9.02 13.81
C ASP A 248 -3.23 -9.60 12.64
N ARG A 249 -2.62 -9.72 11.47
CA ARG A 249 -3.24 -10.36 10.30
C ARG A 249 -2.46 -11.65 9.99
N PHE A 250 -3.18 -12.76 9.78
CA PHE A 250 -2.55 -14.04 9.42
C PHE A 250 -3.48 -14.98 8.65
N TRP A 251 -2.98 -15.75 7.68
CA TRP A 251 -3.80 -16.64 6.81
C TRP A 251 -4.53 -17.80 7.51
N ALA A 252 -4.36 -18.00 8.81
CA ALA A 252 -4.98 -19.10 9.55
C ALA A 252 -5.65 -18.58 10.83
N PRO A 253 -6.63 -19.32 11.38
CA PRO A 253 -7.37 -18.84 12.52
C PRO A 253 -6.49 -18.53 13.74
N HIS A 254 -6.74 -17.39 14.39
CA HIS A 254 -5.97 -16.94 15.55
C HIS A 254 -6.80 -16.04 16.49
N ASN A 255 -6.35 -15.92 17.74
CA ASN A 255 -7.01 -15.11 18.78
C ASN A 255 -6.38 -13.71 18.90
N GLY A 256 -5.97 -13.11 17.77
CA GLY A 256 -5.45 -11.75 17.73
C GLY A 256 -3.97 -11.59 17.38
N THR A 257 -3.12 -12.59 17.60
CA THR A 257 -1.72 -12.62 17.12
C THR A 257 -1.38 -13.95 16.46
N ILE A 258 -0.34 -13.99 15.60
CA ILE A 258 0.14 -15.26 15.04
C ILE A 258 0.57 -16.21 16.16
N PRO A 259 0.11 -17.48 16.20
CA PRO A 259 0.53 -18.43 17.21
C PRO A 259 2.06 -18.59 17.27
N GLY A 260 2.63 -18.40 18.46
CA GLY A 260 4.08 -18.46 18.69
C GLY A 260 4.86 -17.20 18.29
N SER A 261 4.19 -16.13 17.86
CA SER A 261 4.81 -14.81 17.68
C SER A 261 4.96 -14.05 18.99
N ASP A 262 5.90 -13.11 19.02
CA ASP A 262 6.10 -12.11 20.09
C ASP A 262 5.45 -10.77 19.69
N THR A 263 4.33 -10.81 18.96
CA THR A 263 3.62 -9.60 18.52
C THR A 263 3.02 -8.90 19.73
N MET A 264 3.36 -7.63 19.91
CA MET A 264 2.67 -6.76 20.88
C MET A 264 1.47 -6.10 20.22
N LEU A 265 0.36 -6.09 20.93
CA LEU A 265 -0.86 -5.38 20.54
C LEU A 265 -1.03 -4.12 21.41
N PRO A 266 -1.58 -3.02 20.86
CA PRO A 266 -1.93 -2.83 19.46
C PRO A 266 -0.68 -2.75 18.57
N ILE A 267 -0.85 -3.01 17.27
CA ILE A 267 0.21 -2.84 16.28
C ILE A 267 0.27 -1.35 15.90
N ASP A 268 1.36 -0.70 16.30
CA ASP A 268 1.64 0.71 16.07
C ASP A 268 3.13 0.93 15.68
N PRO A 269 3.42 1.38 14.45
CA PRO A 269 2.47 1.66 13.38
C PRO A 269 1.88 0.37 12.79
N CYS A 270 0.58 0.39 12.49
CA CYS A 270 -0.05 -0.64 11.69
C CYS A 270 0.42 -0.53 10.24
N PRO A 271 0.88 -1.62 9.65
CA PRO A 271 1.30 -1.58 8.27
C PRO A 271 0.16 -1.40 7.29
N ALA A 272 0.40 -0.62 6.22
CA ALA A 272 -0.64 -0.30 5.25
C ALA A 272 -1.29 -1.56 4.62
N ASP A 273 -0.49 -2.58 4.30
CA ASP A 273 -0.96 -3.84 3.72
C ASP A 273 -1.74 -4.73 4.70
N HIS A 274 -1.88 -4.38 5.99
CA HIS A 274 -2.80 -5.09 6.88
C HIS A 274 -4.26 -4.70 6.63
N VAL A 275 -4.51 -3.46 6.19
CA VAL A 275 -5.86 -2.90 6.06
C VAL A 275 -6.20 -2.43 4.65
N LEU A 276 -5.20 -2.17 3.81
CA LEU A 276 -5.33 -1.85 2.39
C LEU A 276 -4.84 -3.02 1.52
N ASP A 277 -5.50 -3.25 0.39
CA ASP A 277 -5.00 -4.18 -0.63
C ASP A 277 -4.18 -3.41 -1.67
N LEU A 278 -2.92 -3.15 -1.34
CA LEU A 278 -2.01 -2.34 -2.17
C LEU A 278 -1.77 -2.96 -3.55
N GLU A 279 -1.87 -4.27 -3.69
CA GLU A 279 -1.71 -4.97 -4.97
C GLU A 279 -2.96 -4.81 -5.84
N HIS A 280 -4.15 -4.87 -5.25
CA HIS A 280 -5.36 -4.53 -5.98
C HIS A 280 -5.39 -3.05 -6.39
N MET A 281 -5.02 -2.15 -5.49
CA MET A 281 -4.88 -0.72 -5.80
C MET A 281 -3.89 -0.48 -6.95
N ALA A 282 -2.72 -1.14 -6.94
CA ALA A 282 -1.73 -1.06 -8.03
C ALA A 282 -2.31 -1.53 -9.36
N ARG A 283 -3.10 -2.60 -9.37
CA ARG A 283 -3.76 -3.11 -10.60
C ARG A 283 -4.74 -2.10 -11.20
N THR A 284 -5.33 -1.23 -10.38
CA THR A 284 -6.16 -0.12 -10.88
C THR A 284 -5.37 1.07 -11.44
N LEU A 285 -4.03 1.04 -11.32
CA LEU A 285 -3.10 2.13 -11.65
C LEU A 285 -1.87 1.64 -12.44
N ASP A 286 -2.08 1.00 -13.59
CA ASP A 286 -0.98 0.54 -14.47
C ASP A 286 0.09 -0.34 -13.78
N GLY A 287 -0.28 -1.02 -12.70
CA GLY A 287 0.62 -1.92 -11.96
C GLY A 287 1.46 -1.24 -10.86
N THR A 288 1.23 0.02 -10.51
CA THR A 288 1.95 0.70 -9.42
C THR A 288 1.03 1.60 -8.58
N ILE A 289 1.28 1.69 -7.26
CA ILE A 289 0.59 2.63 -6.37
C ILE A 289 1.26 4.01 -6.32
N GLU A 290 2.42 4.19 -6.94
CA GLU A 290 3.25 5.38 -6.77
C GLU A 290 2.66 6.66 -7.39
N GLY A 291 1.66 6.55 -8.26
CA GLY A 291 0.89 7.73 -8.71
C GLY A 291 -0.17 8.20 -7.69
N MET A 292 -0.43 7.41 -6.66
CA MET A 292 -1.57 7.60 -5.73
C MET A 292 -1.12 7.70 -4.28
N LEU A 293 -0.19 6.85 -3.85
CA LEU A 293 0.21 6.68 -2.46
C LEU A 293 1.73 6.78 -2.25
N ARG A 294 2.10 7.29 -1.09
CA ARG A 294 3.40 7.14 -0.43
C ARG A 294 3.20 6.57 0.97
N GLU A 295 4.20 5.83 1.46
CA GLU A 295 4.26 5.32 2.81
C GLU A 295 4.33 6.44 3.86
N TYR A 296 3.95 6.13 5.11
CA TYR A 296 3.93 7.12 6.18
C TYR A 296 5.30 7.70 6.54
N SER A 297 6.38 6.98 6.23
CA SER A 297 7.77 7.41 6.52
C SER A 297 8.37 8.26 5.41
N PHE A 298 7.62 8.55 4.33
CA PHE A 298 8.14 9.21 3.13
C PHE A 298 8.87 10.53 3.40
N LEU A 299 8.29 11.40 4.24
CA LEU A 299 8.89 12.68 4.61
C LEU A 299 9.94 12.56 5.72
N ASP A 300 9.94 11.47 6.48
CA ASP A 300 10.93 11.16 7.51
C ASP A 300 12.20 10.53 6.91
N ASN A 301 12.14 10.10 5.65
CA ASN A 301 13.25 9.44 4.96
C ASN A 301 14.41 10.42 4.76
N PRO A 302 15.65 10.11 5.21
CA PRO A 302 16.80 11.00 5.07
C PRO A 302 17.16 11.39 3.63
N ARG A 303 16.70 10.62 2.65
CA ARG A 303 16.88 10.90 1.21
C ARG A 303 15.83 11.85 0.63
N ALA A 304 14.77 12.16 1.37
CA ALA A 304 13.79 13.15 0.93
C ALA A 304 14.47 14.53 0.83
N PRO A 305 14.33 15.25 -0.32
CA PRO A 305 14.93 16.57 -0.49
C PRO A 305 14.49 17.55 0.60
N LYS A 306 15.43 18.33 1.15
CA LYS A 306 15.12 19.30 2.21
C LYS A 306 14.12 20.35 1.76
N GLU A 307 14.16 20.73 0.48
CA GLU A 307 13.24 21.69 -0.13
C GLU A 307 11.82 21.13 -0.21
N LEU A 308 11.66 19.81 -0.37
CA LEU A 308 10.35 19.16 -0.32
C LEU A 308 9.75 19.30 1.08
N ILE A 309 10.53 18.97 2.12
CA ILE A 309 10.09 19.07 3.51
C ILE A 309 9.80 20.53 3.89
N ALA A 310 10.69 21.46 3.53
CA ALA A 310 10.54 22.89 3.80
C ALA A 310 9.34 23.53 3.10
N SER A 311 8.89 22.94 1.99
CA SER A 311 7.68 23.41 1.29
C SER A 311 6.39 23.10 2.03
N ARG A 312 6.40 22.28 3.09
CA ARG A 312 5.19 21.87 3.82
C ARG A 312 4.38 23.09 4.28
N ARG A 313 3.08 23.06 3.99
CA ARG A 313 2.10 24.04 4.47
C ARG A 313 1.00 23.34 5.25
N VAL A 314 0.79 23.77 6.48
CA VAL A 314 -0.27 23.29 7.37
C VAL A 314 -1.54 24.07 7.09
N LEU A 315 -2.64 23.37 6.88
CA LEU A 315 -3.92 23.91 6.44
C LEU A 315 -5.08 23.27 7.21
N GLN A 316 -6.19 23.99 7.30
CA GLN A 316 -7.46 23.41 7.71
C GLN A 316 -8.07 22.60 6.55
N PRO A 317 -8.78 21.50 6.83
CA PRO A 317 -9.47 20.75 5.80
C PRO A 317 -10.55 21.62 5.13
N PRO A 318 -10.79 21.45 3.82
CA PRO A 318 -11.88 22.16 3.14
C PRO A 318 -13.24 21.73 3.68
N ALA A 319 -14.25 22.58 3.48
CA ALA A 319 -15.63 22.27 3.88
C ALA A 319 -16.27 21.15 3.05
N GLY A 320 -15.70 20.84 1.87
CA GLY A 320 -16.18 19.80 0.96
C GLY A 320 -15.31 19.68 -0.28
N LEU A 321 -15.78 18.92 -1.27
CA LEU A 321 -15.04 18.64 -2.51
C LEU A 321 -15.52 19.43 -3.75
N SER A 322 -16.42 20.40 -3.57
CA SER A 322 -16.89 21.26 -4.65
C SER A 322 -15.79 22.23 -5.12
N ALA A 323 -15.93 22.75 -6.35
CA ALA A 323 -14.97 23.71 -6.90
C ALA A 323 -14.82 24.95 -6.01
N ASP A 324 -15.93 25.46 -5.44
CA ASP A 324 -15.92 26.61 -4.54
C ASP A 324 -15.23 26.30 -3.21
N ALA A 325 -15.49 25.12 -2.62
CA ALA A 325 -14.84 24.69 -1.38
C ALA A 325 -13.32 24.49 -1.54
N LEU A 326 -12.88 24.16 -2.76
CA LEU A 326 -11.47 23.93 -3.10
C LEU A 326 -10.79 25.13 -3.76
N ALA A 327 -11.47 26.28 -3.89
CA ALA A 327 -10.98 27.44 -4.66
C ALA A 327 -9.61 27.93 -4.17
N ILE A 328 -9.43 28.08 -2.85
CA ILE A 328 -8.17 28.53 -2.23
C ILE A 328 -7.06 27.50 -2.49
N LEU A 329 -7.36 26.22 -2.29
CA LEU A 329 -6.42 25.09 -2.48
C LEU A 329 -6.01 24.89 -3.95
N SER A 330 -6.78 25.48 -4.88
CA SER A 330 -6.55 25.41 -6.32
C SER A 330 -5.85 26.64 -6.91
N THR A 331 -5.49 27.63 -6.09
CA THR A 331 -4.74 28.83 -6.52
C THR A 331 -3.33 28.47 -6.98
N ALA A 332 -2.74 29.27 -7.89
CA ALA A 332 -1.38 29.04 -8.38
C ALA A 332 -0.33 28.99 -7.25
N GLU A 333 -0.52 29.81 -6.20
CA GLU A 333 0.29 29.76 -4.99
C GLU A 333 0.22 28.38 -4.32
N MET A 334 -0.99 27.87 -4.07
CA MET A 334 -1.17 26.54 -3.45
C MET A 334 -0.68 25.41 -4.35
N ARG A 335 -0.77 25.54 -5.68
CA ARG A 335 -0.18 24.56 -6.62
C ARG A 335 1.34 24.50 -6.54
N SER A 336 2.00 25.62 -6.23
CA SER A 336 3.47 25.66 -6.08
C SER A 336 3.97 24.97 -4.81
N VAL A 337 3.09 24.79 -3.81
CA VAL A 337 3.41 24.11 -2.56
C VAL A 337 3.55 22.61 -2.80
N ARG A 338 4.73 22.03 -2.55
CA ARG A 338 4.95 20.61 -2.84
C ARG A 338 4.32 19.68 -1.81
N VAL A 339 4.09 20.10 -0.56
CA VAL A 339 3.41 19.30 0.46
C VAL A 339 2.30 20.11 1.14
N LEU A 340 1.05 19.74 0.87
CA LEU A 340 -0.08 20.21 1.68
C LEU A 340 -0.27 19.25 2.85
N HIS A 341 -0.41 19.80 4.04
CA HIS A 341 -0.62 19.03 5.26
C HIS A 341 -1.87 19.52 5.98
N PHE A 342 -2.76 18.59 6.34
CA PHE A 342 -4.00 18.89 7.05
C PHE A 342 -3.95 18.34 8.48
N GLU A 343 -4.24 19.16 9.48
CA GLU A 343 -4.20 18.74 10.91
C GLU A 343 -5.29 17.72 11.28
N ARG A 344 -6.24 17.49 10.37
CA ARG A 344 -7.28 16.45 10.46
C ARG A 344 -7.87 16.22 9.08
N MET A 345 -8.54 15.09 8.89
CA MET A 345 -9.30 14.79 7.68
C MET A 345 -10.76 14.46 8.03
N PRO A 346 -11.73 15.38 7.82
CA PRO A 346 -13.13 15.08 8.03
C PRO A 346 -13.65 14.14 6.93
N ASP A 347 -14.85 13.59 7.11
CA ASP A 347 -15.47 12.77 6.08
C ASP A 347 -15.94 13.61 4.88
N LEU A 348 -15.03 13.84 3.94
CA LEU A 348 -15.29 14.60 2.72
C LEU A 348 -16.19 13.84 1.73
N TYR A 349 -16.31 12.52 1.87
CA TYR A 349 -17.19 11.72 1.03
C TYR A 349 -18.66 12.12 1.22
N ALA A 350 -19.08 12.42 2.46
CA ALA A 350 -20.43 12.89 2.78
C ALA A 350 -20.82 14.22 2.10
N THR A 351 -19.86 14.94 1.51
CA THR A 351 -20.10 16.20 0.79
C THR A 351 -20.31 16.02 -0.72
N LEU A 352 -20.14 14.80 -1.23
CA LEU A 352 -20.30 14.52 -2.65
C LEU A 352 -21.78 14.47 -3.06
N PRO A 353 -22.12 14.91 -4.27
CA PRO A 353 -23.36 14.53 -4.93
C PRO A 353 -23.54 13.01 -4.96
N ALA A 354 -24.79 12.53 -4.92
CA ALA A 354 -25.10 11.10 -4.80
C ALA A 354 -24.51 10.26 -5.95
N ASP A 355 -24.61 10.75 -7.19
CA ASP A 355 -24.08 10.12 -8.40
C ASP A 355 -22.54 10.04 -8.38
N GLU A 356 -21.86 11.10 -7.94
CA GLU A 356 -20.42 11.08 -7.74
C GLU A 356 -20.02 10.11 -6.62
N GLY A 357 -20.78 10.07 -5.53
CA GLY A 357 -20.56 9.14 -4.41
C GLY A 357 -20.64 7.68 -4.85
N GLU A 358 -21.65 7.32 -5.65
CA GLU A 358 -21.79 5.97 -6.20
C GLU A 358 -20.61 5.56 -7.10
N LEU A 359 -20.08 6.49 -7.91
CA LEU A 359 -18.91 6.23 -8.74
C LEU A 359 -17.66 5.94 -7.87
N GLU A 360 -17.49 6.69 -6.79
CA GLU A 360 -16.37 6.47 -5.85
C GLU A 360 -16.50 5.17 -5.08
N GLN A 361 -17.73 4.77 -4.72
CA GLN A 361 -17.99 3.42 -4.17
C GLN A 361 -17.53 2.33 -5.13
N GLN A 362 -17.94 2.42 -6.40
CA GLN A 362 -17.56 1.42 -7.40
C GLN A 362 -16.04 1.36 -7.60
N ARG A 363 -15.37 2.51 -7.51
CA ARG A 363 -13.91 2.64 -7.67
C ARG A 363 -13.14 2.04 -6.49
N MET A 364 -13.57 2.31 -5.26
CA MET A 364 -12.76 2.06 -4.06
C MET A 364 -13.20 0.84 -3.23
N ARG A 365 -14.36 0.24 -3.48
CA ARG A 365 -14.90 -0.87 -2.66
C ARG A 365 -13.96 -2.06 -2.50
N ASP A 366 -13.06 -2.27 -3.45
CA ASP A 366 -12.13 -3.41 -3.49
C ASP A 366 -10.71 -3.06 -3.00
N TRP A 367 -10.46 -1.81 -2.56
CA TRP A 367 -9.12 -1.30 -2.17
C TRP A 367 -8.71 -1.63 -0.74
N VAL A 368 -9.64 -2.09 0.10
CA VAL A 368 -9.34 -2.52 1.47
C VAL A 368 -9.02 -4.01 1.52
N SER A 369 -8.27 -4.41 2.54
CA SER A 369 -7.80 -5.79 2.67
C SER A 369 -8.75 -6.68 3.47
N ILE A 370 -8.21 -7.78 4.01
CA ILE A 370 -8.93 -8.73 4.88
C ILE A 370 -8.22 -8.92 6.19
N TRP A 371 -9.00 -9.12 7.22
CA TRP A 371 -8.55 -9.69 8.46
C TRP A 371 -8.94 -11.19 8.50
N CYS A 372 -8.01 -12.03 8.94
CA CYS A 372 -8.13 -13.50 8.90
C CYS A 372 -7.94 -14.08 10.32
N CYS A 373 -8.43 -15.30 10.56
CA CYS A 373 -9.79 -15.46 11.09
C CYS A 373 -9.91 -15.75 12.61
N SER A 374 -11.04 -15.36 13.21
CA SER A 374 -11.55 -16.03 14.41
C SER A 374 -12.10 -17.41 14.03
N LYS A 375 -12.02 -18.42 14.92
CA LYS A 375 -12.40 -19.83 14.67
C LYS A 375 -13.83 -19.92 14.07
N PRO A 376 -13.97 -20.23 12.77
CA PRO A 376 -15.29 -20.29 12.15
C PRO A 376 -16.07 -21.51 12.67
N PRO A 377 -17.42 -21.44 12.77
CA PRO A 377 -18.25 -22.56 13.21
C PRO A 377 -18.08 -23.83 12.36
N ASN A 378 -17.75 -23.65 11.08
CA ASN A 378 -17.37 -24.73 10.17
C ASN A 378 -15.83 -24.76 10.03
N PRO A 379 -15.13 -25.80 10.51
CA PRO A 379 -13.67 -25.88 10.44
C PRO A 379 -13.12 -25.99 9.01
N LYS A 380 -13.97 -26.18 7.99
CA LYS A 380 -13.59 -26.20 6.57
C LYS A 380 -13.74 -24.86 5.84
N ALA A 381 -14.39 -23.86 6.45
CA ALA A 381 -14.55 -22.54 5.85
C ALA A 381 -13.51 -21.58 6.43
N ALA A 382 -12.60 -21.03 5.62
CA ALA A 382 -11.72 -19.95 6.07
C ALA A 382 -12.54 -18.64 6.15
N GLY A 383 -13.08 -18.31 7.31
CA GLY A 383 -13.95 -17.15 7.49
C GLY A 383 -13.18 -15.84 7.56
N HIS A 384 -12.92 -15.19 6.44
CA HIS A 384 -12.23 -13.88 6.42
C HIS A 384 -13.23 -12.76 6.71
N VAL A 385 -12.85 -11.77 7.53
CA VAL A 385 -13.64 -10.55 7.68
C VAL A 385 -12.99 -9.48 6.81
N TRP A 386 -13.74 -8.95 5.87
CA TRP A 386 -13.27 -7.92 4.97
C TRP A 386 -13.50 -6.55 5.61
N TYR A 387 -12.48 -5.68 5.56
CA TYR A 387 -12.72 -4.27 5.86
C TYR A 387 -13.66 -3.67 4.82
N ASP A 388 -14.26 -2.54 5.16
CA ASP A 388 -15.16 -1.83 4.26
C ASP A 388 -14.85 -0.33 4.30
N PHE A 389 -14.41 0.22 3.16
CA PHE A 389 -14.16 1.65 3.05
C PHE A 389 -15.43 2.49 3.22
N PHE A 390 -16.62 1.89 3.07
CA PHE A 390 -17.93 2.54 3.10
C PHE A 390 -18.82 2.03 4.24
N TRP A 391 -18.22 1.46 5.29
CA TRP A 391 -18.91 0.92 6.47
C TRP A 391 -19.88 1.91 7.14
N ASP A 392 -19.65 3.20 6.98
CA ASP A 392 -20.39 4.35 7.53
C ASP A 392 -21.42 4.96 6.56
N VAL A 393 -21.53 4.43 5.34
CA VAL A 393 -22.45 4.92 4.30
C VAL A 393 -23.61 3.94 4.17
N ILE A 394 -24.86 4.39 4.36
CA ILE A 394 -26.04 3.52 4.25
C ILE A 394 -27.08 4.17 3.34
N PRO A 395 -27.59 3.47 2.31
CA PRO A 395 -27.13 2.17 1.83
C PRO A 395 -25.84 2.28 1.00
N HIS A 396 -25.10 1.19 0.88
CA HIS A 396 -23.96 1.08 -0.04
C HIS A 396 -23.83 -0.34 -0.60
N THR A 397 -23.04 -0.50 -1.67
CA THR A 397 -22.70 -1.82 -2.21
C THR A 397 -21.31 -2.23 -1.75
N ASN A 398 -21.23 -3.33 -0.98
CA ASN A 398 -19.94 -3.82 -0.50
C ASN A 398 -19.12 -4.49 -1.61
N ARG A 399 -17.89 -4.88 -1.29
CA ARG A 399 -16.96 -5.54 -2.23
C ARG A 399 -17.49 -6.84 -2.87
N HIS A 400 -18.41 -7.53 -2.20
CA HIS A 400 -19.05 -8.74 -2.72
C HIS A 400 -20.27 -8.44 -3.59
N ARG A 401 -20.45 -7.17 -3.97
CA ARG A 401 -21.60 -6.68 -4.75
C ARG A 401 -22.94 -6.93 -4.08
N LYS A 402 -22.95 -6.95 -2.74
CA LYS A 402 -24.17 -7.05 -1.94
C LYS A 402 -24.56 -5.68 -1.42
N LEU A 403 -25.85 -5.37 -1.50
CA LEU A 403 -26.41 -4.16 -0.90
C LEU A 403 -26.37 -4.29 0.63
N VAL A 404 -25.79 -3.31 1.30
CA VAL A 404 -25.81 -3.14 2.74
C VAL A 404 -26.81 -2.04 3.05
N SER A 405 -27.85 -2.37 3.82
CA SER A 405 -28.97 -1.49 4.14
C SER A 405 -29.05 -1.10 5.62
N GLY A 406 -28.09 -1.54 6.43
CA GLY A 406 -28.01 -1.27 7.86
C GLY A 406 -26.58 -1.05 8.33
N PRO A 407 -26.37 -0.83 9.65
CA PRO A 407 -25.04 -0.67 10.22
C PRO A 407 -24.10 -1.80 9.83
N TRP A 408 -22.82 -1.49 9.65
CA TRP A 408 -21.82 -2.51 9.36
C TRP A 408 -21.68 -3.47 10.54
N GLU A 409 -21.79 -4.76 10.24
CA GLU A 409 -21.53 -5.85 11.18
C GLU A 409 -20.45 -6.75 10.58
N TRP A 410 -19.51 -7.21 11.42
CA TRP A 410 -18.52 -8.15 10.95
C TRP A 410 -19.22 -9.45 10.59
N SER A 411 -18.91 -9.97 9.41
CA SER A 411 -19.36 -11.28 8.97
C SER A 411 -18.22 -11.96 8.23
N PHE A 412 -18.22 -13.28 8.26
CA PHE A 412 -17.34 -14.05 7.41
C PHE A 412 -17.78 -13.86 5.96
N GLY A 413 -16.85 -13.41 5.12
CA GLY A 413 -17.05 -13.31 3.68
C GLY A 413 -17.41 -14.68 3.07
N PRO A 414 -17.94 -14.68 1.84
CA PRO A 414 -18.31 -15.89 1.11
C PRO A 414 -17.12 -16.84 0.89
#